data_AF-B9PPS0-F1
#
_entry.id   AF-B9PPS0-F1
#
_cell.length_a   1.000
_cell.length_b   1.000
_cell.length_c   1.000
_cell.angle_alpha   90.00
_cell.angle_beta   90.00
_cell.angle_gamma   90.00
#
_symmetry.space_group_name_H-M   'P 1'
#
loop_
_entity.id
_entity.type
_entity.pdbx_description
1 polymer ?
#
loop_
_entity_poly.entity_id
_entity_poly.type
_entity_poly.pdbx_seq_one_letter_code
_entity_poly.pdbx_strand_id
1 'polypeptide(L)'
;MPQAKTPTAVLSLANVFFSTFIAVSGDVYISDLLFTSLPFPLTTGCCSQLASLASQPPCHRLCAMLGSANGAAIVSSAMKKMQVCRQNRRQRRSATCLAAGVGILALIALSVFAAAAPATPPPAVKELTDATFEHDTQASTGATTGHWFVKFYAPWCGHCKAMANAWEDLAKALSGKINVAKLDATSNSITAKRFKIQGFPTLYYLANGKMYEYRGERSVEKLKAFAEGGWKSVEGETIPSPLTTFDVLKDELISAFLQLQGIVYHAPLPFFLLFFIGMFSGILLMCLCSLCSSKKEQKRSAVASRSVKKKD
;
A
#
# COMPACT_ATOMS: atom_id res chain seq x y z
N MET A 1 6.38 -41.71 -20.77
CA MET A 1 5.62 -41.78 -19.51
C MET A 1 5.10 -40.38 -19.19
N PRO A 2 3.79 -40.11 -19.32
CA PRO A 2 3.25 -38.80 -19.00
C PRO A 2 2.83 -38.78 -17.53
N GLN A 3 3.34 -37.83 -16.74
CA GLN A 3 2.86 -37.56 -15.39
C GLN A 3 1.91 -36.38 -15.40
N ALA A 4 0.83 -36.56 -14.66
CA ALA A 4 -0.41 -35.82 -14.71
C ALA A 4 -0.35 -34.45 -14.02
N LYS A 5 -1.19 -33.53 -14.53
CA LYS A 5 -1.59 -32.29 -13.86
C LYS A 5 -2.42 -32.59 -12.61
N THR A 6 -2.15 -31.90 -11.50
CA THR A 6 -3.18 -31.50 -10.54
C THR A 6 -2.97 -30.02 -10.15
N PRO A 7 -4.05 -29.21 -10.05
CA PRO A 7 -3.96 -27.77 -9.79
C PRO A 7 -3.98 -27.44 -8.30
N THR A 8 -2.93 -26.78 -7.82
CA THR A 8 -2.88 -26.06 -6.54
C THR A 8 -3.73 -24.79 -6.62
N ALA A 9 -5.05 -24.96 -6.46
CA ALA A 9 -6.01 -23.85 -6.45
C ALA A 9 -7.09 -24.04 -5.37
N VAL A 10 -6.71 -24.37 -4.13
CA VAL A 10 -7.63 -24.36 -2.97
C VAL A 10 -6.85 -24.05 -1.69
N LEU A 11 -6.31 -22.83 -1.53
CA LEU A 11 -5.72 -22.41 -0.25
C LEU A 11 -5.60 -20.87 -0.06
N SER A 12 -6.48 -20.08 -0.70
CA SER A 12 -6.46 -18.61 -0.58
C SER A 12 -7.81 -17.98 -0.19
N LEU A 13 -8.78 -18.76 0.30
CA LEU A 13 -10.06 -18.24 0.81
C LEU A 13 -10.21 -18.33 2.34
N ALA A 14 -9.25 -18.93 3.05
CA ALA A 14 -9.27 -18.98 4.51
C ALA A 14 -8.60 -17.75 5.18
N ASN A 15 -7.78 -16.98 4.45
CA ASN A 15 -7.11 -15.78 4.99
C ASN A 15 -7.89 -14.48 4.82
N VAL A 16 -9.08 -14.52 4.19
CA VAL A 16 -9.94 -13.34 4.01
C VAL A 16 -11.03 -13.26 5.12
N PHE A 17 -11.27 -14.33 5.88
CA PHE A 17 -12.25 -14.34 6.96
C PHE A 17 -11.69 -13.97 8.35
N PHE A 18 -10.37 -13.99 8.54
CA PHE A 18 -9.76 -13.63 9.85
C PHE A 18 -9.39 -12.14 9.98
N SER A 19 -9.41 -11.38 8.87
CA SER A 19 -9.03 -9.95 8.86
C SER A 19 -10.21 -8.99 9.02
N THR A 20 -11.46 -9.49 8.99
CA THR A 20 -12.68 -8.66 9.02
C THR A 20 -13.38 -8.65 10.38
N PHE A 21 -12.81 -9.26 11.43
CA PHE A 21 -13.38 -9.27 12.78
C PHE A 21 -12.75 -8.26 13.76
N ILE A 22 -11.78 -7.45 13.32
CA ILE A 22 -11.16 -6.37 14.14
C ILE A 22 -11.66 -4.98 13.70
N ALA A 23 -12.87 -4.90 13.12
CA ALA A 23 -13.45 -3.65 12.62
C ALA A 23 -14.87 -3.36 13.14
N VAL A 24 -15.26 -3.93 14.28
CA VAL A 24 -16.49 -3.53 14.99
C VAL A 24 -16.17 -3.40 16.47
N SER A 25 -15.81 -2.19 16.90
CA SER A 25 -16.10 -1.59 18.22
C SER A 25 -15.16 -0.40 18.45
N GLY A 26 -15.35 0.66 17.68
CA GLY A 26 -14.76 1.96 17.98
C GLY A 26 -15.77 3.00 17.55
N ASP A 27 -16.50 3.57 18.52
CA ASP A 27 -16.58 5.02 18.65
C ASP A 27 -17.46 5.54 19.83
N VAL A 28 -16.88 6.56 20.48
CA VAL A 28 -17.45 7.70 21.24
C VAL A 28 -18.02 7.53 22.66
N TYR A 29 -17.35 8.14 23.65
CA TYR A 29 -17.67 9.42 24.34
C TYR A 29 -16.73 9.56 25.57
N ILE A 30 -15.71 10.42 25.51
CA ILE A 30 -15.67 11.87 25.85
C ILE A 30 -15.58 12.14 27.37
N SER A 31 -14.48 12.86 27.70
CA SER A 31 -14.20 13.69 28.90
C SER A 31 -14.23 12.97 30.25
N ASP A 32 -13.24 13.08 31.14
CA ASP A 32 -12.64 14.34 31.58
C ASP A 32 -11.46 14.06 32.54
N LEU A 33 -10.61 15.08 32.73
CA LEU A 33 -9.64 15.29 33.83
C LEU A 33 -8.26 14.58 33.71
N LEU A 34 -7.21 15.32 33.28
CA LEU A 34 -6.27 16.10 34.12
C LEU A 34 -5.22 15.20 34.83
N PHE A 35 -3.91 15.45 34.90
CA PHE A 35 -3.13 16.69 35.04
C PHE A 35 -1.65 16.37 34.67
N THR A 36 -0.99 17.18 33.82
CA THR A 36 0.41 17.73 33.90
C THR A 36 1.64 16.80 34.10
N SER A 37 2.84 17.06 33.54
CA SER A 37 3.53 18.36 33.41
C SER A 37 4.75 18.41 32.44
N LEU A 38 4.80 19.48 31.63
CA LEU A 38 5.94 20.39 31.25
C LEU A 38 6.99 19.96 30.18
N PRO A 39 7.60 20.89 29.39
CA PRO A 39 7.88 22.33 29.68
C PRO A 39 7.65 23.42 28.58
N PHE A 40 7.40 24.67 29.03
CA PHE A 40 7.80 26.07 28.62
C PHE A 40 8.13 26.49 27.15
N PRO A 41 8.10 27.80 26.75
CA PRO A 41 7.87 29.06 27.51
C PRO A 41 7.00 30.17 26.81
N LEU A 42 6.89 31.34 27.50
CA LEU A 42 6.52 32.72 27.03
C LEU A 42 4.99 33.00 26.96
N THR A 43 4.37 34.06 27.50
CA THR A 43 4.79 35.38 28.02
C THR A 43 3.73 35.95 29.02
N THR A 44 4.22 36.71 30.01
CA THR A 44 3.67 37.94 30.66
C THR A 44 2.17 38.11 31.00
N GLY A 45 1.89 38.43 32.28
CA GLY A 45 0.86 39.42 32.66
C GLY A 45 0.04 39.09 33.92
N CYS A 46 0.33 39.80 35.03
CA CYS A 46 -0.50 40.16 36.21
C CYS A 46 -1.85 39.45 36.47
N CYS A 47 -2.25 39.08 37.69
CA CYS A 47 -2.30 39.96 38.86
C CYS A 47 -2.58 39.17 40.16
N SER A 48 -1.95 39.65 41.23
CA SER A 48 -2.10 39.34 42.66
C SER A 48 -3.49 39.62 43.24
N GLN A 49 -3.95 38.81 44.22
CA GLN A 49 -4.26 39.23 45.62
C GLN A 49 -5.02 38.16 46.45
N LEU A 50 -4.44 37.85 47.63
CA LEU A 50 -5.08 37.67 48.97
C LEU A 50 -6.08 36.49 49.17
N ALA A 51 -6.19 35.80 50.30
CA ALA A 51 -5.52 35.69 51.61
C ALA A 51 -6.24 34.51 52.32
N SER A 52 -5.55 33.60 53.03
CA SER A 52 -5.41 33.53 54.50
C SER A 52 -6.72 33.48 55.35
N LEU A 53 -6.67 32.68 56.44
CA LEU A 53 -7.69 32.31 57.45
C LEU A 53 -8.53 31.06 57.07
N ALA A 54 -8.84 30.05 57.91
CA ALA A 54 -8.74 29.79 59.36
C ALA A 54 -8.84 28.25 59.57
N SER A 55 -7.92 27.57 60.26
CA SER A 55 -7.97 27.10 61.66
C SER A 55 -9.27 26.43 62.19
N GLN A 56 -9.16 25.10 62.42
CA GLN A 56 -9.71 24.24 63.51
C GLN A 56 -11.00 23.36 63.33
N PRO A 57 -11.06 22.15 63.98
CA PRO A 57 -12.01 21.07 63.70
C PRO A 57 -13.11 20.88 64.79
N PRO A 58 -14.23 20.16 64.50
CA PRO A 58 -15.18 19.77 65.54
C PRO A 58 -15.54 18.26 65.49
N CYS A 59 -14.83 17.41 66.24
CA CYS A 59 -15.27 16.03 66.53
C CYS A 59 -15.03 15.65 68.00
N HIS A 60 -15.25 16.57 68.94
CA HIS A 60 -15.22 16.30 70.40
C HIS A 60 -16.57 16.49 71.10
N ARG A 61 -17.68 16.47 70.34
CA ARG A 61 -19.04 16.73 70.87
C ARG A 61 -20.04 15.58 70.78
N LEU A 62 -19.59 14.35 70.48
CA LEU A 62 -20.47 13.16 70.43
C LEU A 62 -20.18 12.09 71.50
N CYS A 63 -19.31 12.36 72.49
CA CYS A 63 -18.99 11.40 73.55
C CYS A 63 -19.61 11.75 74.93
N ALA A 64 -20.61 12.64 74.96
CA ALA A 64 -21.20 13.15 76.21
C ALA A 64 -22.70 12.80 76.39
N MET A 65 -23.23 11.82 75.67
CA MET A 65 -24.57 11.29 75.92
C MET A 65 -24.55 9.79 75.63
N LEU A 66 -25.12 9.01 76.56
CA LEU A 66 -25.26 7.54 76.58
C LEU A 66 -24.28 6.81 77.51
N GLY A 67 -24.53 6.95 78.81
CA GLY A 67 -24.24 5.89 79.77
C GLY A 67 -25.33 4.81 79.69
N SER A 68 -24.94 3.57 79.33
CA SER A 68 -25.68 2.34 79.63
C SER A 68 -24.82 1.12 79.24
N ALA A 69 -24.81 0.10 80.09
CA ALA A 69 -23.81 -0.94 80.24
C ALA A 69 -23.75 -2.04 79.13
N ASN A 70 -24.19 -1.79 77.90
CA ASN A 70 -24.19 -2.79 76.82
C ASN A 70 -23.38 -2.40 75.56
N GLY A 71 -22.59 -1.33 75.60
CA GLY A 71 -21.84 -0.83 74.44
C GLY A 71 -20.52 -1.55 74.11
N ALA A 72 -19.89 -2.20 75.09
CA ALA A 72 -18.53 -2.74 74.92
C ALA A 72 -18.44 -3.89 73.90
N ALA A 73 -19.48 -4.74 73.81
CA ALA A 73 -19.51 -5.88 72.89
C ALA A 73 -19.64 -5.46 71.42
N ILE A 74 -20.36 -4.36 71.14
CA ILE A 74 -20.57 -3.86 69.77
C ILE A 74 -19.32 -3.16 69.24
N VAL A 75 -18.55 -2.48 70.11
CA VAL A 75 -17.29 -1.80 69.74
C VAL A 75 -16.18 -2.81 69.44
N SER A 76 -16.10 -3.92 70.17
CA SER A 76 -15.11 -4.99 69.92
C SER A 76 -15.28 -5.64 68.54
N SER A 77 -16.53 -5.90 68.13
CA SER A 77 -16.80 -6.53 66.82
C SER A 77 -16.59 -5.56 65.64
N ALA A 78 -16.73 -4.25 65.85
CA ALA A 78 -16.46 -3.23 64.83
C ALA A 78 -14.94 -2.99 64.63
N MET A 79 -14.16 -3.03 65.71
CA MET A 79 -12.69 -2.89 65.66
C MET A 79 -12.03 -4.02 64.87
N LYS A 80 -12.53 -5.27 65.01
CA LYS A 80 -11.96 -6.45 64.33
C LYS A 80 -12.17 -6.42 62.80
N LYS A 81 -13.31 -5.89 62.32
CA LYS A 81 -13.57 -5.69 60.89
C LYS A 81 -12.74 -4.54 60.29
N MET A 82 -12.44 -3.50 61.07
CA MET A 82 -11.56 -2.42 60.61
C MET A 82 -10.08 -2.83 60.53
N GLN A 83 -9.59 -3.70 61.42
CA GLN A 83 -8.20 -4.21 61.34
C GLN A 83 -7.96 -5.03 60.06
N VAL A 84 -8.89 -5.91 59.67
CA VAL A 84 -8.78 -6.72 58.43
C VAL A 84 -8.80 -5.85 57.18
N CYS A 85 -9.63 -4.79 57.14
CA CYS A 85 -9.66 -3.87 56.00
C CYS A 85 -8.38 -3.03 55.88
N ARG A 86 -7.75 -2.68 57.02
CA ARG A 86 -6.49 -1.91 57.06
C ARG A 86 -5.29 -2.75 56.58
N GLN A 87 -5.29 -4.05 56.88
CA GLN A 87 -4.24 -4.99 56.45
C GLN A 87 -4.31 -5.26 54.94
N ASN A 88 -5.52 -5.43 54.39
CA ASN A 88 -5.73 -5.68 52.96
C ASN A 88 -5.43 -4.45 52.07
N ARG A 89 -5.63 -3.22 52.59
CA ARG A 89 -5.22 -1.97 51.89
C ARG A 89 -3.70 -1.79 51.84
N ARG A 90 -2.95 -2.26 52.84
CA ARG A 90 -1.47 -2.19 52.84
C ARG A 90 -0.86 -3.14 51.81
N GLN A 91 -1.44 -4.33 51.65
CA GLN A 91 -0.97 -5.34 50.69
C GLN A 91 -1.23 -4.92 49.23
N ARG A 92 -2.36 -4.26 48.93
CA ARG A 92 -2.65 -3.74 47.59
C ARG A 92 -1.76 -2.56 47.16
N ARG A 93 -1.33 -1.69 48.09
CA ARG A 93 -0.47 -0.54 47.79
C ARG A 93 0.99 -0.94 47.49
N SER A 94 1.48 -2.03 48.07
CA SER A 94 2.83 -2.55 47.82
C SER A 94 2.98 -3.17 46.42
N ALA A 95 1.97 -3.90 45.95
CA ALA A 95 2.01 -4.55 44.64
C ALA A 95 1.82 -3.59 43.45
N THR A 96 1.10 -2.48 43.64
CA THR A 96 0.84 -1.50 42.57
C THR A 96 2.01 -0.55 42.32
N CYS A 97 2.83 -0.23 43.34
CA CYS A 97 4.00 0.64 43.17
C CYS A 97 5.19 -0.05 42.49
N LEU A 98 5.38 -1.35 42.68
CA LEU A 98 6.49 -2.11 42.05
C LEU A 98 6.26 -2.38 40.56
N ALA A 99 5.02 -2.60 40.13
CA ALA A 99 4.71 -2.84 38.72
C ALA A 99 4.80 -1.58 37.85
N ALA A 100 4.49 -0.40 38.41
CA ALA A 100 4.56 0.87 37.67
C ALA A 100 6.00 1.38 37.45
N GLY A 101 6.92 1.10 38.37
CA GLY A 101 8.32 1.55 38.27
C GLY A 101 9.16 0.77 37.25
N VAL A 102 8.92 -0.54 37.12
CA VAL A 102 9.70 -1.42 36.22
C VAL A 102 9.30 -1.24 34.75
N GLY A 103 8.02 -0.95 34.48
CA GLY A 103 7.53 -0.72 33.10
C GLY A 103 8.06 0.56 32.47
N ILE A 104 8.22 1.64 33.24
CA ILE A 104 8.68 2.94 32.72
C ILE A 104 10.19 2.93 32.43
N LEU A 105 11.00 2.25 33.25
CA LEU A 105 12.44 2.08 33.01
C LEU A 105 12.74 1.19 31.79
N ALA A 106 11.92 0.16 31.55
CA ALA A 106 12.06 -0.69 30.36
C ALA A 106 11.69 0.06 29.06
N LEU A 107 10.72 0.97 29.09
CA LEU A 107 10.35 1.80 27.93
C LEU A 107 11.40 2.87 27.59
N ILE A 108 12.03 3.48 28.61
CA ILE A 108 13.10 4.45 28.40
C ILE A 108 14.35 3.75 27.84
N ALA A 109 14.69 2.55 28.31
CA ALA A 109 15.82 1.77 27.77
C ALA A 109 15.61 1.33 26.31
N LEU A 110 14.35 1.11 25.88
CA LEU A 110 14.04 0.79 24.48
C LEU A 110 14.15 2.00 23.54
N SER A 111 13.98 3.23 24.06
CA SER A 111 14.08 4.46 23.26
C SER A 111 15.52 4.88 22.94
N VAL A 112 16.51 4.39 23.68
CA VAL A 112 17.93 4.80 23.52
C VAL A 112 18.69 3.91 22.52
N PHE A 113 18.17 2.74 22.15
CA PHE A 113 18.86 1.80 21.23
C PHE A 113 18.53 2.02 19.74
N ALA A 114 17.75 3.04 19.38
CA ALA A 114 17.24 3.22 18.01
C ALA A 114 18.05 4.18 17.11
N ALA A 115 19.13 4.81 17.59
CA ALA A 115 19.75 5.94 16.86
C ALA A 115 21.25 5.83 16.61
N ALA A 116 21.83 4.63 16.60
CA ALA A 116 23.20 4.41 16.13
C ALA A 116 23.20 3.51 14.89
N ALA A 117 22.53 3.96 13.82
CA ALA A 117 22.83 3.44 12.49
C ALA A 117 24.26 3.88 12.13
N PRO A 118 25.18 2.98 11.77
CA PRO A 118 26.50 3.37 11.30
C PRO A 118 26.31 4.31 10.10
N ALA A 119 26.99 5.45 10.11
CA ALA A 119 27.03 6.38 8.99
C ALA A 119 27.70 5.67 7.81
N THR A 120 26.93 4.92 7.02
CA THR A 120 27.39 4.36 5.76
C THR A 120 27.67 5.52 4.82
N PRO A 121 28.87 5.62 4.23
CA PRO A 121 29.11 6.60 3.18
C PRO A 121 28.05 6.44 2.10
N PRO A 122 27.62 7.53 1.44
CA PRO A 122 26.60 7.47 0.41
C PRO A 122 27.00 6.42 -0.65
N PRO A 123 26.05 5.59 -1.11
CA PRO A 123 26.36 4.50 -2.03
C PRO A 123 26.98 5.07 -3.30
N ALA A 124 28.11 4.48 -3.73
CA ALA A 124 28.81 4.93 -4.93
C ALA A 124 27.96 4.70 -6.19
N VAL A 125 27.16 3.62 -6.21
CA VAL A 125 26.20 3.33 -7.27
C VAL A 125 24.85 3.98 -6.96
N LYS A 126 24.36 4.81 -7.88
CA LYS A 126 23.02 5.40 -7.78
C LYS A 126 21.94 4.40 -8.17
N GLU A 127 20.87 4.31 -7.39
CA GLU A 127 19.71 3.49 -7.74
C GLU A 127 18.68 4.34 -8.48
N LEU A 128 18.30 3.90 -9.69
CA LEU A 128 17.30 4.56 -10.52
C LEU A 128 16.00 3.75 -10.52
N THR A 129 14.89 4.47 -10.61
CA THR A 129 13.54 3.94 -10.67
C THR A 129 12.79 4.54 -11.85
N ASP A 130 11.61 4.00 -12.18
CA ASP A 130 10.75 4.56 -13.23
C ASP A 130 10.43 6.05 -13.03
N ALA A 131 10.34 6.52 -11.78
CA ALA A 131 10.08 7.92 -11.46
C ALA A 131 11.33 8.81 -11.54
N THR A 132 12.49 8.28 -11.13
CA THR A 132 13.72 9.08 -11.00
C THR A 132 14.61 9.04 -12.25
N PHE A 133 14.45 8.04 -13.12
CA PHE A 133 15.33 7.82 -14.26
C PHE A 133 15.41 9.06 -15.17
N GLU A 134 14.27 9.59 -15.63
CA GLU A 134 14.27 10.76 -16.52
C GLU A 134 14.71 12.04 -15.81
N HIS A 135 14.29 12.23 -14.57
CA HIS A 135 14.68 13.39 -13.77
C HIS A 135 16.21 13.47 -13.59
N ASP A 136 16.84 12.33 -13.30
CA ASP A 136 18.26 12.27 -12.97
C ASP A 136 19.16 12.19 -14.21
N THR A 137 18.74 11.43 -15.22
CA THR A 137 19.58 11.18 -16.40
C THR A 137 19.33 12.18 -17.52
N GLN A 138 18.13 12.75 -17.60
CA GLN A 138 17.65 13.57 -18.73
C GLN A 138 17.93 12.88 -20.09
N ALA A 139 17.77 11.56 -20.12
CA ALA A 139 18.14 10.72 -21.24
C ALA A 139 17.37 11.09 -22.52
N SER A 140 16.09 11.47 -22.40
CA SER A 140 15.25 11.80 -23.56
C SER A 140 15.57 13.15 -24.23
N THR A 141 15.98 14.15 -23.47
CA THR A 141 16.25 15.50 -23.99
C THR A 141 17.65 15.63 -24.56
N GLY A 142 18.53 14.67 -24.27
CA GLY A 142 19.95 14.72 -24.63
C GLY A 142 20.76 15.76 -23.85
N ALA A 143 20.11 16.54 -22.98
CA ALA A 143 20.74 17.47 -22.04
C ALA A 143 21.21 16.73 -20.78
N THR A 144 21.81 15.56 -20.95
CA THR A 144 22.21 14.70 -19.83
C THR A 144 23.09 15.51 -18.87
N THR A 145 22.76 15.53 -17.57
CA THR A 145 23.50 16.24 -16.50
C THR A 145 24.89 15.63 -16.22
N GLY A 146 25.46 14.92 -17.19
CA GLY A 146 26.65 14.10 -17.11
C GLY A 146 26.46 12.81 -17.91
N HIS A 147 27.55 12.09 -18.15
CA HIS A 147 27.47 10.77 -18.74
C HIS A 147 27.00 9.75 -17.70
N TRP A 148 26.14 8.82 -18.11
CA TRP A 148 25.60 7.80 -17.23
C TRP A 148 25.96 6.41 -17.71
N PHE A 149 26.44 5.55 -16.81
CA PHE A 149 26.58 4.13 -17.09
C PHE A 149 25.57 3.36 -16.24
N VAL A 150 24.54 2.82 -16.90
CA VAL A 150 23.38 2.22 -16.24
C VAL A 150 23.39 0.70 -16.42
N LYS A 151 23.27 -0.02 -15.29
CA LYS A 151 23.07 -1.47 -15.25
C LYS A 151 21.60 -1.81 -15.01
N PHE A 152 20.97 -2.43 -16.01
CA PHE A 152 19.67 -3.06 -15.89
C PHE A 152 19.84 -4.48 -15.35
N TYR A 153 19.26 -4.76 -14.19
CA TYR A 153 19.43 -6.04 -13.50
C TYR A 153 18.10 -6.60 -12.97
N ALA A 154 18.16 -7.84 -12.51
CA ALA A 154 17.11 -8.48 -11.74
C ALA A 154 17.69 -9.09 -10.45
N PRO A 155 16.99 -9.00 -9.31
CA PRO A 155 17.52 -9.39 -8.00
C PRO A 155 17.79 -10.91 -7.88
N TRP A 156 17.11 -11.73 -8.67
CA TRP A 156 17.28 -13.18 -8.70
C TRP A 156 18.33 -13.67 -9.72
N CYS A 157 18.85 -12.78 -10.58
CA CYS A 157 19.79 -13.18 -11.63
C CYS A 157 21.19 -13.46 -11.08
N GLY A 158 21.69 -14.68 -11.24
CA GLY A 158 23.03 -15.10 -10.80
C GLY A 158 24.17 -14.27 -11.42
N HIS A 159 24.12 -13.99 -12.72
CA HIS A 159 25.12 -13.17 -13.41
C HIS A 159 25.14 -11.71 -12.90
N CYS A 160 23.99 -11.17 -12.49
CA CYS A 160 23.91 -9.83 -11.91
C CYS A 160 24.57 -9.77 -10.53
N LYS A 161 24.37 -10.81 -9.71
CA LYS A 161 24.97 -10.92 -8.37
C LYS A 161 26.49 -11.04 -8.46
N ALA A 162 27.00 -11.86 -9.38
CA ALA A 162 28.45 -12.02 -9.59
C ALA A 162 29.14 -10.69 -9.97
N MET A 163 28.46 -9.84 -10.74
CA MET A 163 28.98 -8.53 -11.16
C MET A 163 28.73 -7.41 -10.15
N ALA A 164 27.99 -7.65 -9.06
CA ALA A 164 27.59 -6.58 -8.13
C ALA A 164 28.80 -5.86 -7.52
N ASN A 165 29.80 -6.61 -7.03
CA ASN A 165 31.01 -6.03 -6.42
C ASN A 165 31.83 -5.23 -7.43
N ALA A 166 32.06 -5.78 -8.63
CA ALA A 166 32.78 -5.09 -9.71
C ALA A 166 32.08 -3.77 -10.11
N TRP A 167 30.75 -3.75 -10.09
CA TRP A 167 29.96 -2.56 -10.40
C TRP A 167 30.10 -1.46 -9.34
N GLU A 168 30.15 -1.83 -8.05
CA GLU A 168 30.38 -0.88 -6.96
C GLU A 168 31.80 -0.31 -7.01
N ASP A 169 32.81 -1.12 -7.32
CA ASP A 169 34.19 -0.66 -7.44
C ASP A 169 34.40 0.23 -8.67
N LEU A 170 33.72 -0.08 -9.78
CA LEU A 170 33.65 0.80 -10.95
C LEU A 170 33.08 2.18 -10.59
N ALA A 171 31.98 2.21 -9.82
CA ALA A 171 31.35 3.45 -9.40
C ALA A 171 32.26 4.32 -8.52
N LYS A 172 33.02 3.69 -7.61
CA LYS A 172 34.05 4.39 -6.83
C LYS A 172 35.15 4.95 -7.73
N ALA A 173 35.64 4.17 -8.70
CA ALA A 173 36.72 4.57 -9.60
C ALA A 173 36.32 5.71 -10.56
N LEU A 174 35.04 5.79 -10.92
CA LEU A 174 34.48 6.79 -11.84
C LEU A 174 33.79 7.97 -11.15
N SER A 175 33.77 7.98 -9.81
CA SER A 175 33.13 9.02 -9.01
C SER A 175 33.60 10.42 -9.42
N GLY A 176 32.66 11.33 -9.63
CA GLY A 176 32.92 12.71 -10.07
C GLY A 176 33.21 12.89 -11.57
N LYS A 177 33.37 11.81 -12.34
CA LYS A 177 33.55 11.86 -13.81
C LYS A 177 32.35 11.34 -14.57
N ILE A 178 31.86 10.16 -14.17
CA ILE A 178 30.76 9.44 -14.84
C ILE A 178 29.83 8.91 -13.76
N ASN A 179 28.54 9.12 -13.94
CA ASN A 179 27.54 8.64 -13.00
C ASN A 179 27.27 7.15 -13.24
N VAL A 180 27.56 6.31 -12.26
CA VAL A 180 27.29 4.87 -12.36
C VAL A 180 26.01 4.55 -11.61
N ALA A 181 25.08 3.89 -12.29
CA ALA A 181 23.76 3.59 -11.77
C ALA A 181 23.34 2.13 -11.97
N LYS A 182 22.37 1.69 -11.17
CA LYS A 182 21.67 0.41 -11.33
C LYS A 182 20.16 0.64 -11.31
N LEU A 183 19.43 -0.16 -12.08
CA LEU A 183 17.97 -0.15 -12.13
C LEU A 183 17.47 -1.60 -12.15
N ASP A 184 16.60 -1.92 -11.20
CA ASP A 184 15.92 -3.22 -11.16
C ASP A 184 14.77 -3.23 -12.17
N ALA A 185 14.99 -3.90 -13.30
CA ALA A 185 14.03 -3.95 -14.39
C ALA A 185 12.78 -4.80 -14.06
N THR A 186 12.80 -5.56 -12.96
CA THR A 186 11.65 -6.38 -12.54
C THR A 186 10.60 -5.58 -11.77
N SER A 187 11.03 -4.59 -10.99
CA SER A 187 10.15 -3.64 -10.31
C SER A 187 9.85 -2.39 -11.15
N ASN A 188 10.73 -2.05 -12.10
CA ASN A 188 10.64 -0.85 -12.94
C ASN A 188 10.31 -1.20 -14.39
N SER A 189 9.08 -1.65 -14.60
CA SER A 189 8.64 -2.20 -15.90
C SER A 189 8.52 -1.14 -17.01
N ILE A 190 8.27 0.13 -16.67
CA ILE A 190 8.07 1.19 -17.67
C ILE A 190 9.40 1.48 -18.36
N THR A 191 10.45 1.70 -17.57
CA THR A 191 11.80 1.93 -18.10
C THR A 191 12.35 0.67 -18.78
N ALA A 192 12.10 -0.52 -18.21
CA ALA A 192 12.52 -1.77 -18.83
C ALA A 192 11.91 -1.97 -20.23
N LYS A 193 10.60 -1.71 -20.39
CA LYS A 193 9.91 -1.76 -21.69
C LYS A 193 10.45 -0.70 -22.64
N ARG A 194 10.64 0.53 -22.15
CA ARG A 194 11.17 1.64 -22.93
C ARG A 194 12.51 1.30 -23.58
N PHE A 195 13.45 0.79 -22.80
CA PHE A 195 14.78 0.38 -23.25
C PHE A 195 14.80 -1.03 -23.85
N LYS A 196 13.64 -1.67 -24.03
CA LYS A 196 13.47 -3.01 -24.61
C LYS A 196 14.41 -4.06 -23.97
N ILE A 197 14.52 -4.04 -22.65
CA ILE A 197 15.39 -4.97 -21.91
C ILE A 197 14.82 -6.40 -22.00
N GLN A 198 15.53 -7.28 -22.71
CA GLN A 198 15.12 -8.69 -22.90
C GLN A 198 15.88 -9.68 -22.01
N GLY A 199 17.00 -9.26 -21.40
CA GLY A 199 17.88 -10.13 -20.63
C GLY A 199 18.68 -9.36 -19.58
N PHE A 200 19.36 -10.10 -18.71
CA PHE A 200 20.11 -9.51 -17.60
C PHE A 200 21.51 -10.14 -17.44
N PRO A 201 22.53 -9.35 -17.06
CA PRO A 201 22.52 -7.89 -16.99
C PRO A 201 22.66 -7.25 -18.38
N THR A 202 21.94 -6.15 -18.61
CA THR A 202 22.13 -5.28 -19.79
C THR A 202 22.74 -3.96 -19.34
N LEU A 203 23.74 -3.49 -20.08
CA LEU A 203 24.57 -2.34 -19.72
C LEU A 203 24.49 -1.29 -20.81
N TYR A 204 24.01 -0.09 -20.46
CA TYR A 204 23.92 1.04 -21.38
C TYR A 204 24.70 2.24 -20.88
N TYR A 205 25.53 2.79 -21.76
CA TYR A 205 26.18 4.08 -21.54
C TYR A 205 25.39 5.18 -22.25
N LEU A 206 25.00 6.22 -21.53
CA LEU A 206 24.21 7.33 -22.03
C LEU A 206 25.12 8.56 -22.19
N ALA A 207 25.24 9.03 -23.42
CA ALA A 207 26.02 10.22 -23.75
C ALA A 207 25.46 10.90 -24.99
N ASN A 208 25.41 12.24 -24.96
CA ASN A 208 25.04 13.06 -26.11
C ASN A 208 23.66 12.69 -26.72
N GLY A 209 22.68 12.35 -25.88
CA GLY A 209 21.35 11.93 -26.32
C GLY A 209 21.29 10.56 -27.01
N LYS A 210 22.37 9.78 -26.95
CA LYS A 210 22.46 8.41 -27.48
C LYS A 210 22.75 7.42 -26.37
N MET A 211 22.33 6.19 -26.59
CA MET A 211 22.68 5.04 -25.76
C MET A 211 23.65 4.12 -26.51
N TYR A 212 24.63 3.60 -25.79
CA TYR A 212 25.64 2.70 -26.30
C TYR A 212 25.59 1.42 -25.49
N GLU A 213 25.25 0.31 -26.14
CA GLU A 213 25.19 -0.99 -25.47
C GLU A 213 26.60 -1.54 -25.23
N TYR A 214 26.87 -1.98 -24.00
CA TYR A 214 28.11 -2.67 -23.67
C TYR A 214 27.93 -4.19 -23.70
N ARG A 215 28.63 -4.85 -24.62
CA ARG A 215 28.63 -6.33 -24.77
C ARG A 215 29.98 -6.99 -24.42
N GLY A 216 30.92 -6.22 -23.89
CA GLY A 216 32.27 -6.71 -23.57
C GLY A 216 32.35 -7.50 -22.26
N GLU A 217 33.58 -7.76 -21.84
CA GLU A 217 33.90 -8.47 -20.61
C GLU A 217 33.52 -7.66 -19.35
N ARG A 218 32.96 -8.33 -18.34
CA ARG A 218 32.40 -7.68 -17.14
C ARG A 218 33.43 -7.43 -16.03
N SER A 219 34.71 -7.29 -16.39
CA SER A 219 35.79 -6.92 -15.46
C SER A 219 35.83 -5.41 -15.24
N VAL A 220 36.29 -4.97 -14.08
CA VAL A 220 36.31 -3.54 -13.71
C VAL A 220 37.14 -2.74 -14.69
N GLU A 221 38.26 -3.29 -15.14
CA GLU A 221 39.20 -2.65 -16.07
C GLU A 221 38.55 -2.40 -17.43
N LYS A 222 37.82 -3.39 -17.96
CA LYS A 222 37.16 -3.31 -19.26
C LYS A 222 35.94 -2.40 -19.24
N LEU A 223 35.17 -2.44 -18.15
CA LEU A 223 34.05 -1.52 -17.93
C LEU A 223 34.53 -0.07 -17.80
N LYS A 224 35.62 0.15 -17.06
CA LYS A 224 36.23 1.48 -16.91
C LYS A 224 36.75 2.01 -18.25
N ALA A 225 37.51 1.19 -18.98
CA ALA A 225 38.02 1.57 -20.30
C ALA A 225 36.90 1.92 -21.29
N PHE A 226 35.78 1.21 -21.21
CA PHE A 226 34.61 1.55 -22.00
C PHE A 226 34.02 2.91 -21.63
N ALA A 227 33.83 3.16 -20.33
CA ALA A 227 33.27 4.41 -19.82
C ALA A 227 34.16 5.63 -20.15
N GLU A 228 35.49 5.49 -20.06
CA GLU A 228 36.44 6.58 -20.32
C GLU A 228 36.61 6.93 -21.81
N GLY A 229 36.10 6.11 -22.74
CA GLY A 229 36.13 6.45 -24.16
C GLY A 229 35.80 5.32 -25.13
N GLY A 230 35.81 4.07 -24.70
CA GLY A 230 35.47 2.93 -25.56
C GLY A 230 34.03 2.95 -26.10
N TRP A 231 33.11 3.67 -25.46
CA TRP A 231 31.75 3.87 -25.99
C TRP A 231 31.72 4.56 -27.36
N LYS A 232 32.74 5.35 -27.71
CA LYS A 232 32.82 6.04 -29.01
C LYS A 232 33.02 5.09 -30.20
N SER A 233 33.54 3.88 -29.97
CA SER A 233 33.71 2.88 -31.04
C SER A 233 32.46 2.03 -31.27
N VAL A 234 31.44 2.14 -30.40
CA VAL A 234 30.17 1.45 -30.56
C VAL A 234 29.19 2.38 -31.27
N GLU A 235 28.40 1.83 -32.18
CA GLU A 235 27.34 2.58 -32.83
C GLU A 235 26.28 2.99 -31.80
N GLY A 236 26.03 4.29 -31.67
CA GLY A 236 25.09 4.82 -30.69
C GLY A 236 23.67 4.78 -31.22
N GLU A 237 22.79 4.11 -30.47
CA GLU A 237 21.35 4.07 -30.73
C GLU A 237 20.67 5.32 -30.14
N THR A 238 19.56 5.74 -30.73
CA THR A 238 18.76 6.84 -30.17
C THR A 238 18.05 6.38 -28.91
N ILE A 239 18.03 7.24 -27.90
CA ILE A 239 17.32 6.94 -26.65
C ILE A 239 15.81 6.95 -26.95
N PRO A 240 15.08 5.85 -26.67
CA PRO A 240 13.65 5.81 -26.87
C PRO A 240 12.96 6.88 -26.02
N SER A 241 11.93 7.53 -26.55
CA SER A 241 11.13 8.51 -25.82
C SER A 241 10.52 7.90 -24.54
N PRO A 242 10.32 8.68 -23.47
CA PRO A 242 9.61 8.20 -22.29
C PRO A 242 8.23 7.71 -22.70
N LEU A 243 7.84 6.52 -22.23
CA LEU A 243 6.50 6.02 -22.48
C LEU A 243 5.51 6.99 -21.85
N THR A 244 4.60 7.50 -22.69
CA THR A 244 3.50 8.31 -22.20
C THR A 244 2.46 7.39 -21.55
N THR A 245 1.62 7.95 -20.70
CA THR A 245 0.45 7.23 -20.15
C THR A 245 -0.44 6.65 -21.25
N PHE A 246 -0.47 7.32 -22.41
CA PHE A 246 -1.18 6.85 -23.59
C PHE A 246 -0.56 5.58 -24.18
N ASP A 247 0.77 5.46 -24.22
CA ASP A 247 1.45 4.26 -24.71
C ASP A 247 1.17 3.06 -23.80
N VAL A 248 1.18 3.28 -22.48
CA VAL A 248 0.81 2.24 -21.50
C VAL A 248 -0.64 1.81 -21.68
N LEU A 249 -1.57 2.77 -21.86
CA LEU A 249 -2.98 2.48 -22.09
C LEU A 249 -3.21 1.76 -23.42
N LYS A 250 -2.46 2.12 -24.46
CA LYS A 250 -2.57 1.52 -25.79
C LYS A 250 -2.18 0.04 -25.75
N ASP A 251 -1.14 -0.33 -25.02
CA ASP A 251 -0.76 -1.74 -24.87
C ASP A 251 -1.86 -2.57 -24.17
N GLU A 252 -2.48 -2.01 -23.12
CA GLU A 252 -3.63 -2.64 -22.46
C GLU A 252 -4.85 -2.73 -23.39
N LEU A 253 -5.08 -1.73 -24.22
CA LEU A 253 -6.17 -1.75 -25.19
C LEU A 253 -5.92 -2.79 -26.29
N ILE A 254 -4.68 -2.90 -26.78
CA ILE A 254 -4.29 -3.89 -27.80
C ILE A 254 -4.41 -5.30 -27.23
N SER A 255 -3.96 -5.54 -26.00
CA SER A 255 -4.06 -6.85 -25.37
C SER A 255 -5.53 -7.26 -25.20
N ALA A 256 -6.39 -6.34 -24.74
CA ALA A 256 -7.83 -6.56 -24.64
C ALA A 256 -8.46 -6.81 -26.02
N PHE A 257 -8.07 -6.06 -27.04
CA PHE A 257 -8.58 -6.24 -28.41
C PHE A 257 -8.18 -7.61 -28.98
N LEU A 258 -6.93 -8.04 -28.81
CA LEU A 258 -6.46 -9.35 -29.29
C LEU A 258 -7.16 -10.49 -28.56
N GLN A 259 -7.43 -10.36 -27.26
CA GLN A 259 -8.23 -11.33 -26.52
C GLN A 259 -9.66 -11.43 -27.08
N LEU A 260 -10.30 -10.30 -27.39
CA LEU A 260 -11.63 -10.27 -28.01
C LEU A 260 -11.61 -10.90 -29.41
N GLN A 261 -10.62 -10.57 -30.24
CA GLN A 261 -10.48 -11.18 -31.56
C GLN A 261 -10.28 -12.70 -31.47
N GLY A 262 -9.50 -13.18 -30.50
CA GLY A 262 -9.32 -14.61 -30.25
C GLY A 262 -10.63 -15.34 -29.93
N ILE A 263 -11.49 -14.74 -29.11
CA ILE A 263 -12.81 -15.30 -28.78
C ILE A 263 -13.70 -15.37 -30.02
N VAL A 264 -13.74 -14.29 -30.81
CA VAL A 264 -14.55 -14.22 -32.04
C VAL A 264 -14.08 -15.24 -33.08
N TYR A 265 -12.76 -15.44 -33.24
CA TYR A 265 -12.21 -16.31 -34.27
C TYR A 265 -12.23 -17.79 -33.90
N HIS A 266 -12.02 -18.12 -32.63
CA HIS A 266 -11.92 -19.52 -32.20
C HIS A 266 -13.27 -20.13 -31.78
N ALA A 267 -14.27 -19.30 -31.47
CA ALA A 267 -15.63 -19.73 -31.19
C ALA A 267 -16.63 -18.86 -31.96
N PRO A 268 -16.84 -19.10 -33.28
CA PRO A 268 -17.88 -18.40 -34.03
C PRO A 268 -19.29 -18.83 -33.59
N LEU A 269 -19.41 -20.00 -32.96
CA LEU A 269 -20.67 -20.62 -32.54
C LEU A 269 -21.53 -19.74 -31.61
N PRO A 270 -21.03 -19.12 -30.52
CA PRO A 270 -21.82 -18.22 -29.68
C PRO A 270 -22.33 -16.97 -30.41
N PHE A 271 -21.52 -16.36 -31.28
CA PHE A 271 -21.95 -15.19 -32.05
C PHE A 271 -23.00 -15.56 -33.09
N PHE A 272 -22.83 -16.71 -33.75
CA PHE A 272 -23.83 -17.25 -34.66
C PHE A 272 -25.13 -17.56 -33.91
N LEU A 273 -25.07 -18.26 -32.77
CA LEU A 273 -26.26 -18.55 -31.96
C LEU A 273 -27.01 -17.29 -31.53
N LEU A 274 -26.32 -16.24 -31.06
CA LEU A 274 -26.95 -14.97 -30.71
C LEU A 274 -27.63 -14.31 -31.93
N PHE A 275 -26.99 -14.36 -33.10
CA PHE A 275 -27.56 -13.85 -34.34
C PHE A 275 -28.84 -14.62 -34.74
N PHE A 276 -28.81 -15.95 -34.71
CA PHE A 276 -29.99 -16.75 -35.04
C PHE A 276 -31.11 -16.59 -34.00
N ILE A 277 -30.78 -16.55 -32.70
CA ILE A 277 -31.77 -16.27 -31.65
C ILE A 277 -32.41 -14.89 -31.87
N GLY A 278 -31.62 -13.87 -32.23
CA GLY A 278 -32.12 -12.54 -32.59
C GLY A 278 -33.04 -12.56 -33.82
N MET A 279 -32.63 -13.27 -34.88
CA MET A 279 -33.42 -13.39 -36.10
C MET A 279 -34.74 -14.15 -35.86
N PHE A 280 -34.71 -15.28 -35.16
CA PHE A 280 -35.90 -16.08 -34.87
C PHE A 280 -36.85 -15.37 -33.91
N SER A 281 -36.34 -14.71 -32.87
CA SER A 281 -37.17 -13.92 -31.96
C SER A 281 -37.82 -12.73 -32.68
N GLY A 282 -37.10 -12.06 -33.59
CA GLY A 282 -37.65 -11.00 -34.43
C GLY A 282 -38.75 -11.48 -35.38
N ILE A 283 -38.54 -12.60 -36.07
CA ILE A 283 -39.56 -13.21 -36.95
C ILE A 283 -40.79 -13.63 -36.15
N LEU A 284 -40.61 -14.23 -34.97
CA LEU A 284 -41.71 -14.63 -34.10
C LEU A 284 -42.54 -13.42 -33.66
N LEU A 285 -41.90 -12.33 -33.24
CA LEU A 285 -42.58 -11.08 -32.88
C LEU A 285 -43.34 -10.48 -34.07
N MET A 286 -42.74 -10.50 -35.26
CA MET A 286 -43.36 -9.99 -36.49
C MET A 286 -44.61 -10.82 -36.88
N CYS A 287 -44.54 -12.15 -36.75
CA CYS A 287 -45.68 -13.05 -36.94
C CYS A 287 -46.79 -12.80 -35.90
N LEU A 288 -46.45 -12.66 -34.63
CA LEU A 288 -47.42 -12.38 -33.56
C LEU A 288 -48.14 -11.05 -33.77
N CYS A 289 -47.42 -10.01 -34.21
CA CYS A 289 -48.01 -8.73 -34.59
C CYS A 289 -48.96 -8.85 -35.78
N SER A 290 -48.60 -9.61 -36.81
CA SER A 290 -49.45 -9.85 -38.00
C SER A 290 -50.73 -10.62 -37.65
N LEU A 291 -50.64 -11.61 -36.77
CA LEU A 291 -51.81 -12.36 -36.26
C LEU A 291 -52.74 -11.49 -35.42
N CYS A 292 -52.19 -10.57 -34.62
CA CYS A 292 -52.99 -9.61 -33.85
C CYS A 292 -53.74 -8.62 -34.76
N SER A 293 -53.11 -8.14 -35.82
CA SER A 293 -53.74 -7.27 -36.82
C SER A 293 -54.87 -7.98 -37.57
N SER A 294 -54.67 -9.24 -37.98
CA SER A 294 -55.71 -10.04 -38.67
C SER A 294 -56.92 -10.33 -37.77
N LYS A 295 -56.70 -10.65 -36.50
CA LYS A 295 -57.80 -10.81 -35.52
C LYS A 295 -58.56 -9.51 -35.26
N LYS A 296 -57.88 -8.36 -35.30
CA LYS A 296 -58.50 -7.04 -35.18
C LYS A 296 -59.36 -6.70 -36.40
N GLU A 297 -58.91 -7.08 -37.60
CA GLU A 297 -59.65 -6.96 -38.86
C GLU A 297 -60.93 -7.81 -38.84
N GLN A 298 -60.82 -9.10 -38.50
CA GLN A 298 -61.98 -10.00 -38.41
C GLN A 298 -63.01 -9.55 -37.36
N LYS A 299 -62.55 -9.04 -36.21
CA LYS A 299 -63.45 -8.51 -35.17
C LYS A 299 -64.16 -7.23 -35.63
N ARG A 300 -63.51 -6.37 -36.42
CA ARG A 300 -64.15 -5.19 -37.04
C ARG A 300 -65.21 -5.60 -38.06
N SER A 301 -64.92 -6.57 -38.93
CA SER A 301 -65.87 -7.08 -39.93
C SER A 301 -67.08 -7.80 -39.31
N ALA A 302 -66.88 -8.53 -38.21
CA ALA A 302 -67.96 -9.18 -37.46
C ALA A 302 -68.86 -8.19 -36.70
N VAL A 303 -68.31 -7.06 -36.23
CA VAL A 303 -69.09 -5.98 -35.63
C VAL A 303 -69.88 -5.22 -36.71
N ALA A 304 -69.26 -4.96 -37.88
CA ALA A 304 -69.92 -4.30 -39.00
C ALA A 304 -71.13 -5.09 -39.55
N SER A 305 -71.01 -6.42 -39.67
CA SER A 305 -72.14 -7.27 -40.14
C SER A 305 -73.30 -7.35 -39.14
N ARG A 306 -73.02 -7.29 -37.83
CA ARG A 306 -74.08 -7.22 -36.79
C ARG A 306 -74.80 -5.87 -36.76
N SER A 307 -74.12 -4.76 -37.08
CA SER A 307 -74.78 -3.45 -37.16
C SER A 307 -75.74 -3.30 -38.33
N VAL A 308 -75.51 -4.02 -39.44
CA VAL A 308 -76.41 -4.02 -40.60
C VAL A 308 -77.70 -4.80 -40.28
N LYS A 309 -77.58 -5.95 -39.61
CA LYS A 309 -78.72 -6.83 -39.29
C LYS A 309 -79.69 -6.32 -38.22
N LYS A 310 -79.44 -5.13 -37.63
CA LYS A 310 -80.27 -4.52 -36.58
C LYS A 310 -81.08 -3.32 -37.11
N LYS A 311 -80.98 -3.03 -38.41
CA LYS A 311 -81.62 -1.88 -39.07
C LYS A 311 -82.82 -2.26 -39.95
N ASP A 312 -83.04 -3.57 -40.14
CA ASP A 312 -84.23 -4.18 -40.74
C ASP A 312 -85.11 -4.78 -39.63
#